data_AF-A0A947FFK8-F1
#
_entry.id   AF-A0A947FFK8-F1
#
_cell.length_a   1.000
_cell.length_b   1.000
_cell.length_c   1.000
_cell.angle_alpha   90.00
_cell.angle_beta   90.00
_cell.angle_gamma   90.00
#
_symmetry.space_group_name_H-M   'P 1'
#
loop_
_entity.id
_entity.type
_entity.pdbx_description
1 polymer ?
#
loop_
_entity_poly.entity_id
_entity_poly.type
_entity_poly.pdbx_seq_one_letter_code
_entity_poly.pdbx_strand_id
1 'polypeptide(L)'
;MKALLTLLLIVAAISGAPLFVVISAVALLWFYFMGIDLSIVIIEMYRLASNPLLIALLFFAFAGYVLAESGAGKRLVKLSTAIFGCVRGGLAVVALLSCAFFTALTGASG
;
A
#
# COMPACT_ATOMS: atom_id res chain seq x y z
N MET A 1 10.49 22.41 24.51
CA MET A 1 9.20 21.70 24.35
C MET A 1 9.11 20.92 23.04
N LYS A 2 9.36 21.55 21.86
CA LYS A 2 9.33 20.86 20.55
C LYS A 2 10.20 19.58 20.49
N ALA A 3 11.46 19.68 20.92
CA ALA A 3 12.40 18.55 20.95
C ALA A 3 11.99 17.39 21.89
N LEU A 4 11.23 17.69 22.95
CA LEU A 4 10.74 16.67 23.90
C LEU A 4 9.58 15.87 23.27
N LEU A 5 8.66 16.56 22.58
CA LEU A 5 7.54 15.95 21.87
C LEU A 5 8.02 15.08 20.69
N THR A 6 9.05 15.51 19.96
CA THR A 6 9.66 14.64 18.93
C THR A 6 10.33 13.42 19.53
N LEU A 7 11.05 13.55 20.65
CA LEU A 7 11.69 12.42 21.31
C LEU A 7 10.64 11.40 21.77
N LEU A 8 9.53 11.87 22.35
CA LEU A 8 8.41 11.02 22.76
C LEU A 8 7.79 10.26 21.58
N LEU A 9 7.63 10.91 20.42
CA LEU A 9 7.13 10.24 19.20
C LEU A 9 8.09 9.18 18.67
N ILE A 10 9.41 9.42 18.76
CA ILE A 10 10.41 8.42 18.38
C ILE A 10 10.35 7.21 19.32
N VAL A 11 10.22 7.43 20.63
CA VAL A 11 10.03 6.33 21.60
C VAL A 11 8.74 5.56 21.31
N ALA A 12 7.64 6.25 20.99
CA ALA A 12 6.38 5.61 20.62
C ALA A 12 6.49 4.78 19.33
N ALA A 13 7.28 5.23 18.34
CA ALA A 13 7.54 4.47 17.12
C ALA A 13 8.31 3.17 17.42
N ILE A 14 9.30 3.24 18.30
CA ILE A 14 10.13 2.08 18.68
C ILE A 14 9.34 1.12 19.59
N SER A 15 8.38 1.61 20.38
CA SER A 15 7.53 0.77 21.24
C SER A 15 6.48 -0.05 20.47
N GLY A 16 6.53 -0.04 19.13
CA GLY A 16 5.62 -0.82 18.28
C GLY A 16 4.26 -0.16 18.04
N ALA A 17 4.14 1.15 18.24
CA ALA A 17 2.91 1.85 17.85
C ALA A 17 2.68 1.73 16.33
N PRO A 18 1.43 1.63 15.87
CA PRO A 18 1.14 1.59 14.44
C PRO A 18 1.74 2.79 13.71
N LEU A 19 2.47 2.55 12.63
CA LEU A 19 3.20 3.61 11.89
C LEU A 19 2.28 4.76 11.46
N PHE A 20 1.03 4.47 11.08
CA PHE A 20 0.08 5.52 10.67
C PHE A 20 -0.20 6.51 11.81
N VAL A 21 -0.27 6.04 13.07
CA VAL A 21 -0.50 6.89 14.24
C VAL A 21 0.70 7.81 14.45
N VAL A 22 1.91 7.25 14.38
CA VAL A 22 3.16 8.00 14.55
C VAL A 22 3.29 9.09 13.49
N ILE A 23 3.10 8.75 12.21
CA ILE A 23 3.22 9.69 11.10
C ILE A 23 2.16 10.80 11.20
N SER A 24 0.92 10.44 11.55
CA SER A 24 -0.18 11.41 11.70
C SER A 24 0.08 12.36 12.88
N ALA A 25 0.54 11.82 14.01
CA ALA A 25 0.86 12.61 15.19
C ALA A 25 2.03 13.57 14.94
N VAL A 26 3.09 13.12 14.23
CA VAL A 26 4.20 13.97 13.79
C VAL A 26 3.68 15.11 12.90
N ALA A 27 2.85 14.79 11.89
CA ALA A 27 2.31 15.78 10.96
C ALA A 27 1.47 16.84 11.69
N LEU A 28 0.54 16.43 12.55
CA LEU A 28 -0.31 17.33 13.33
C LEU A 28 0.50 18.25 14.26
N LEU A 29 1.52 17.70 14.94
CA LEU A 29 2.42 18.48 15.80
C LEU A 29 3.19 19.53 15.01
N TRP A 30 3.65 19.18 13.81
CA TRP A 30 4.39 20.11 12.96
C TRP A 30 3.50 21.21 12.38
N PHE A 31 2.29 20.88 11.91
CA PHE A 31 1.32 21.87 11.47
C PHE A 31 0.99 22.87 12.59
N TYR A 32 0.77 22.36 13.82
CA TYR A 32 0.55 23.20 14.99
C TYR A 32 1.75 24.13 15.27
N PHE A 33 2.98 23.63 15.18
CA PHE A 33 4.18 24.45 15.39
C PHE A 33 4.47 25.47 14.27
N MET A 34 3.96 25.25 13.07
CA MET A 34 4.05 26.18 11.94
C MET A 34 2.91 27.21 11.95
N GLY A 35 1.96 27.13 12.89
CA GLY A 35 0.80 28.02 12.95
C GLY A 35 -0.19 27.82 11.79
N ILE A 36 -0.15 26.65 11.15
CA ILE A 36 -1.05 26.29 10.06
C ILE A 36 -2.34 25.74 10.68
N ASP A 37 -3.49 26.16 10.14
CA ASP A 37 -4.79 25.70 10.60
C ASP A 37 -4.96 24.19 10.38
N LEU A 38 -5.34 23.47 11.43
CA LEU A 38 -5.48 22.01 11.39
C LEU A 38 -6.63 21.55 10.47
N SER A 39 -7.55 22.43 10.08
CA SER A 39 -8.64 22.12 9.14
C SER A 39 -8.09 21.71 7.76
N ILE A 40 -6.89 22.17 7.40
CA ILE A 40 -6.21 21.75 6.15
C ILE A 40 -6.02 20.23 6.11
N VAL A 41 -5.75 19.60 7.25
CA VAL A 41 -5.63 18.13 7.33
C VAL A 41 -6.94 17.45 6.97
N ILE A 42 -8.07 17.98 7.46
CA ILE A 42 -9.40 17.43 7.19
C ILE A 42 -9.77 17.60 5.71
N ILE A 43 -9.47 18.76 5.12
CA ILE A 43 -9.69 19.05 3.70
C ILE A 43 -8.88 18.07 2.83
N GLU A 44 -7.61 17.86 3.16
CA GLU A 44 -6.74 16.92 2.45
C GLU A 44 -7.20 15.47 2.60
N MET A 45 -7.65 15.06 3.80
CA MET A 45 -8.23 13.74 4.01
C MET A 45 -9.49 13.54 3.16
N TYR A 46 -10.36 14.54 3.07
CA TYR A 46 -11.55 14.47 2.22
C TYR A 46 -11.20 14.37 0.72
N ARG A 47 -10.18 15.13 0.27
CA ARG A 47 -9.67 15.05 -1.10
C ARG A 47 -9.10 13.65 -1.41
N LEU A 48 -8.40 13.04 -0.45
CA LEU A 48 -7.90 11.68 -0.59
C LEU A 48 -9.04 10.65 -0.62
N ALA A 49 -10.03 10.80 0.26
CA ALA A 49 -11.18 9.89 0.35
C ALA A 49 -12.06 9.90 -0.92
N SER A 50 -12.14 11.05 -1.59
CA SER A 50 -12.85 11.22 -2.86
C SER A 50 -12.02 10.79 -4.09
N ASN A 51 -10.78 10.31 -3.88
CA ASN A 51 -9.94 9.87 -4.97
C ASN A 51 -10.44 8.54 -5.56
N PRO A 52 -10.74 8.48 -6.88
CA PRO A 52 -11.26 7.27 -7.52
C PRO A 52 -10.31 6.06 -7.44
N LEU A 53 -9.02 6.28 -7.18
CA LEU A 53 -8.04 5.21 -6.99
C LEU A 53 -8.35 4.33 -5.77
N LEU A 54 -8.97 4.87 -4.70
CA LEU A 54 -9.38 4.06 -3.54
C LEU A 54 -10.45 3.04 -3.92
N ILE A 55 -11.40 3.44 -4.77
CA ILE A 55 -12.43 2.55 -5.32
C ILE A 55 -11.79 1.48 -6.21
N ALA A 56 -10.80 1.86 -7.03
CA ALA A 56 -10.12 0.92 -7.92
C ALA A 56 -9.35 -0.15 -7.12
N LEU A 57 -8.67 0.24 -6.04
CA LEU A 57 -7.99 -0.70 -5.13
C LEU A 57 -8.97 -1.69 -4.51
N LEU A 58 -10.16 -1.22 -4.08
CA LEU A 58 -11.19 -2.08 -3.52
C LEU A 58 -11.72 -3.09 -4.55
N PHE A 59 -11.98 -2.65 -5.79
CA PHE A 59 -12.39 -3.55 -6.87
C PHE A 59 -11.29 -4.53 -7.28
N PHE A 60 -10.02 -4.14 -7.20
CA PHE A 60 -8.91 -5.06 -7.43
C PHE A 60 -8.86 -6.15 -6.35
N ALA A 61 -9.01 -5.78 -5.08
CA ALA A 61 -9.10 -6.74 -3.98
C ALA A 61 -10.33 -7.67 -4.14
N PHE A 62 -11.47 -7.13 -4.56
CA PHE A 62 -12.68 -7.90 -4.84
C PHE A 62 -12.47 -8.90 -5.99
N ALA A 63 -11.89 -8.46 -7.11
CA ALA A 63 -11.55 -9.33 -8.23
C ALA A 63 -10.55 -10.42 -7.80
N GLY A 64 -9.59 -10.07 -6.94
CA GLY A 64 -8.67 -11.03 -6.33
C GLY A 64 -9.38 -12.11 -5.49
N TYR A 65 -10.38 -11.72 -4.70
CA TYR A 65 -11.20 -12.66 -3.94
C TYR A 65 -12.00 -13.60 -4.86
N VAL A 66 -12.64 -13.07 -5.90
CA VAL A 66 -13.36 -13.87 -6.91
C VAL A 66 -12.40 -14.82 -7.65
N LEU A 67 -11.19 -14.37 -7.96
CA LEU A 67 -10.17 -15.19 -8.61
C LEU A 67 -9.67 -16.34 -7.71
N ALA A 68 -9.57 -16.09 -6.41
CA ALA A 68 -9.19 -17.10 -5.41
C ALA A 68 -10.28 -18.17 -5.27
N GLU A 69 -11.54 -17.78 -5.12
CA GLU A 69 -12.67 -18.69 -4.96
C GLU A 69 -13.01 -19.48 -6.23
N SER A 70 -12.87 -18.87 -7.42
CA SER A 70 -13.15 -19.54 -8.70
C SER A 70 -12.12 -20.62 -9.09
N GLY A 71 -11.02 -20.75 -8.36
CA GLY A 71 -9.94 -21.69 -8.69
C GLY A 71 -9.16 -21.32 -9.97
N ALA A 72 -9.44 -20.18 -10.57
CA ALA A 72 -8.78 -19.71 -11.78
C ALA A 72 -7.28 -19.44 -11.56
N GLY A 73 -6.88 -18.99 -10.36
CA GLY A 73 -5.46 -18.86 -10.00
C GLY A 73 -4.67 -20.17 -10.13
N LYS A 74 -5.24 -21.29 -9.67
CA LYS A 74 -4.60 -22.62 -9.81
C LYS A 74 -4.47 -23.05 -11.28
N ARG A 75 -5.49 -22.75 -12.10
CA ARG A 75 -5.48 -23.03 -13.54
C ARG A 75 -4.42 -22.21 -14.27
N LEU A 76 -4.28 -20.94 -13.91
CA LEU A 76 -3.24 -20.04 -14.46
C LEU A 76 -1.83 -20.51 -14.13
N VAL A 77 -1.59 -20.95 -12.89
CA VAL A 77 -0.30 -21.53 -12.50
C VAL A 77 -0.03 -22.81 -13.30
N LYS A 78 -1.02 -23.72 -13.42
CA LYS A 78 -0.86 -24.96 -14.19
C LYS A 78 -0.56 -24.70 -15.68
N LEU A 79 -1.20 -23.70 -16.28
CA LEU A 79 -0.91 -23.25 -17.65
C LEU A 79 0.50 -22.68 -17.76
N SER A 80 0.90 -21.82 -16.82
CA SER A 80 2.24 -21.23 -16.78
C SER A 80 3.32 -22.30 -16.62
N THR A 81 3.09 -23.32 -15.78
CA THR A 81 3.97 -24.48 -15.66
C THR A 81 3.99 -25.33 -16.93
N ALA A 82 2.88 -25.46 -17.65
CA ALA A 82 2.87 -26.20 -18.91
C ALA A 82 3.70 -25.49 -20.01
N ILE A 83 3.67 -24.16 -20.03
CA ILE A 83 4.41 -23.35 -21.02
C ILE A 83 5.89 -23.21 -20.65
N PHE A 84 6.19 -22.95 -19.36
CA PHE A 84 7.53 -22.61 -18.89
C PHE A 84 8.20 -23.69 -18.01
N GLY A 85 7.55 -24.82 -17.78
CA GLY A 85 8.03 -25.87 -16.85
C GLY A 85 9.26 -26.63 -17.31
N CYS A 86 9.62 -26.54 -18.60
CA CYS A 86 10.89 -27.06 -19.10
C CYS A 86 12.11 -26.24 -18.62
N VAL A 87 11.91 -24.99 -18.20
CA VAL A 87 12.98 -24.10 -17.73
C VAL A 87 13.07 -24.16 -16.20
N ARG A 88 14.24 -24.53 -15.66
CA ARG A 88 14.50 -24.49 -14.21
C ARG A 88 14.29 -23.05 -13.70
N GLY A 89 13.30 -22.86 -12.82
CA GLY A 89 12.93 -21.55 -12.29
C GLY A 89 11.94 -20.73 -13.15
N GLY A 90 11.35 -21.31 -14.20
CA GLY A 90 10.43 -20.60 -15.10
C GLY A 90 9.26 -19.91 -14.39
N LEU A 91 8.72 -20.50 -13.32
CA LEU A 91 7.67 -19.89 -12.51
C LEU A 91 8.11 -18.62 -11.77
N ALA A 92 9.38 -18.54 -11.34
CA ALA A 92 9.90 -17.34 -10.70
C ALA A 92 10.00 -16.18 -11.68
N VAL A 93 10.40 -16.46 -12.94
CA VAL A 93 10.44 -15.46 -14.01
C VAL A 93 9.04 -14.97 -14.37
N VAL A 94 8.07 -15.88 -14.48
CA VAL A 94 6.66 -15.51 -14.72
C VAL A 94 6.10 -14.66 -13.58
N ALA A 95 6.43 -14.98 -12.33
CA ALA A 95 6.03 -14.19 -11.17
C ALA A 95 6.63 -12.78 -11.22
N LEU A 96 7.94 -12.65 -11.49
CA LEU A 96 8.61 -11.35 -11.61
C LEU A 96 8.03 -10.51 -12.75
N LEU A 97 7.81 -11.10 -13.93
CA LEU A 97 7.21 -10.40 -15.07
C LEU A 97 5.78 -9.94 -14.76
N SER A 98 4.99 -10.79 -14.10
CA SER A 98 3.64 -10.45 -13.69
C SER A 98 3.64 -9.32 -12.64
N CYS A 99 4.51 -9.40 -11.63
CA CYS A 99 4.68 -8.34 -10.64
C CYS A 99 5.10 -7.02 -11.29
N ALA A 100 6.08 -7.03 -12.20
CA ALA A 100 6.54 -5.84 -12.91
C ALA A 100 5.42 -5.23 -13.76
N PHE A 101 4.66 -6.05 -14.48
CA PHE A 101 3.53 -5.62 -15.29
C PHE A 101 2.43 -4.96 -14.46
N PHE A 102 2.00 -5.58 -13.35
CA PHE A 102 0.99 -5.00 -12.46
C PHE A 102 1.50 -3.74 -11.75
N THR A 103 2.77 -3.69 -11.37
CA THR A 103 3.40 -2.49 -10.79
C THR A 103 3.35 -1.31 -11.77
N ALA A 104 3.70 -1.56 -13.04
CA ALA A 104 3.65 -0.55 -14.10
C ALA A 104 2.21 -0.03 -14.36
N LEU A 105 1.20 -0.89 -14.27
CA LEU A 105 -0.21 -0.51 -14.49
C LEU A 105 -0.86 0.18 -13.30
N THR A 106 -0.50 -0.21 -12.08
CA THR A 106 -1.06 0.36 -10.85
C THR A 106 -0.34 1.63 -10.41
N GLY A 107 0.80 1.96 -11.04
CA GLY A 107 1.59 3.14 -10.70
C GLY A 107 2.09 3.14 -9.26
N ALA A 108 2.00 2.00 -8.58
CA ALA A 108 2.60 1.81 -7.27
C ALA A 108 4.11 1.90 -7.46
N SER A 109 4.69 3.05 -7.17
CA SER A 109 6.13 3.15 -6.92
C SER A 109 6.40 2.27 -5.70
N GLY A 110 7.11 1.16 -5.93
CA GLY A 110 7.65 0.35 -4.85
C GLY A 110 8.58 1.15 -3.95
#